data_AF-A0A431ICR4-F1
#
_entry.id   AF-A0A431ICR4-F1
#
_cell.length_a   1.000
_cell.length_b   1.000
_cell.length_c   1.000
_cell.angle_alpha   90.00
_cell.angle_beta   90.00
_cell.angle_gamma   90.00
#
_symmetry.space_group_name_H-M   'P 1'
#
loop_
_entity.id
_entity.type
_entity.pdbx_description
1 polymer ?
#
loop_
_entity_poly.entity_id
_entity_poly.type
_entity_poly.pdbx_seq_one_letter_code
_entity_poly.pdbx_strand_id
1 'polypeptide(L)'
;MMDINKLKQIKDLALNDTFDYVQAASELDLNDEEENFTKSNHYRNASMCLGIVAKIETLLSKIKIVESDTSVKDKEIQDKVNKAQETLNKIKTSTKDDNQKQSVVFIKR
;
A
#
# COMPACT_ATOMS: atom_id res chain seq x y z
N MET A 1 -6.76 -7.28 2.25
CA MET A 1 -6.26 -7.12 0.85
C MET A 1 -7.37 -6.87 -0.19
N MET A 2 -8.65 -6.75 0.21
CA MET A 2 -9.80 -6.71 -0.73
C MET A 2 -10.09 -5.32 -1.35
N ASP A 3 -9.50 -4.22 -0.86
CA ASP A 3 -9.83 -2.85 -1.31
C ASP A 3 -8.93 -2.28 -2.41
N ILE A 4 -7.64 -2.63 -2.45
CA ILE A 4 -6.71 -2.06 -3.46
C ILE A 4 -7.02 -2.57 -4.87
N ASN A 5 -7.37 -3.85 -5.00
CA ASN A 5 -7.72 -4.44 -6.30
C ASN A 5 -9.01 -3.84 -6.87
N LYS A 6 -9.99 -3.51 -6.02
CA LYS A 6 -11.20 -2.81 -6.44
C LYS A 6 -10.89 -1.38 -6.91
N LEU A 7 -10.01 -0.65 -6.22
CA LEU A 7 -9.56 0.66 -6.66
C LEU A 7 -8.91 0.60 -8.05
N LYS A 8 -8.04 -0.40 -8.29
CA LYS A 8 -7.44 -0.62 -9.62
C LYS A 8 -8.49 -0.92 -10.69
N GLN A 9 -9.45 -1.79 -10.40
CA GLN A 9 -10.55 -2.10 -11.33
C GLN A 9 -11.39 -0.86 -11.67
N ILE A 10 -11.75 -0.03 -10.68
CA ILE A 10 -12.51 1.21 -10.93
C ILE A 10 -11.69 2.18 -11.77
N LYS A 11 -10.37 2.26 -11.53
CA LYS A 11 -9.48 3.09 -12.36
C LYS A 11 -9.47 2.63 -13.81
N ASP A 12 -9.32 1.34 -14.05
CA ASP A 12 -9.27 0.77 -15.40
C ASP A 12 -10.62 0.95 -16.12
N LEU A 13 -11.74 0.77 -15.42
CA LEU A 13 -13.07 1.09 -15.95
C LEU A 13 -13.21 2.56 -16.33
N ALA A 14 -12.81 3.48 -15.44
CA ALA A 14 -12.88 4.92 -15.73
C ALA A 14 -11.98 5.32 -16.91
N LEU A 15 -10.82 4.67 -17.10
CA LEU A 15 -9.97 4.88 -18.27
C LEU A 15 -10.64 4.41 -19.57
N ASN A 16 -11.28 3.24 -19.54
CA ASN A 16 -12.03 2.73 -20.68
C ASN A 16 -13.19 3.66 -21.03
N ASP A 17 -14.01 4.05 -20.04
CA ASP A 17 -15.12 4.98 -20.26
C ASP A 17 -14.62 6.34 -20.80
N THR A 18 -13.46 6.82 -20.35
CA THR A 18 -12.83 8.03 -20.88
C THR A 18 -12.54 7.88 -22.37
N PHE A 19 -11.94 6.76 -22.76
CA PHE A 19 -11.63 6.47 -24.16
C PHE A 19 -12.90 6.43 -25.00
N ASP A 20 -13.93 5.72 -24.54
CA ASP A 20 -15.20 5.58 -25.24
C ASP A 20 -15.89 6.94 -25.45
N TYR A 21 -15.91 7.80 -24.43
CA TYR A 21 -16.46 9.16 -24.56
C TYR A 21 -15.66 10.03 -25.54
N VAL A 22 -14.32 9.93 -25.52
CA VAL A 22 -13.47 10.68 -26.46
C VAL A 22 -13.67 10.18 -27.89
N GLN A 23 -13.79 8.87 -28.08
CA GLN A 23 -14.05 8.27 -29.38
C GLN A 23 -15.41 8.72 -29.92
N ALA A 24 -16.48 8.61 -29.12
CA ALA A 24 -17.80 9.07 -29.51
C ALA A 24 -17.81 10.57 -29.86
N ALA A 25 -17.10 11.40 -29.09
CA ALA A 25 -16.94 12.83 -29.42
C ALA A 25 -16.20 13.07 -30.74
N SER A 26 -15.26 12.19 -31.11
CA SER A 26 -14.44 12.36 -32.31
C SER A 26 -15.22 12.14 -33.61
N GLU A 27 -16.31 11.38 -33.55
CA GLU A 27 -17.16 11.04 -34.69
C GLU A 27 -18.22 12.12 -35.01
N LEU A 28 -18.43 13.07 -34.08
CA LEU A 28 -19.42 14.15 -34.21
C LEU A 28 -18.87 15.39 -34.93
N ASP A 29 -19.68 15.96 -35.83
CA ASP A 29 -19.42 17.21 -36.52
C ASP A 29 -19.61 18.41 -35.58
N LEU A 30 -18.70 19.38 -35.69
CA LEU A 30 -18.74 20.63 -34.92
C LEU A 30 -19.63 21.70 -35.55
N ASN A 31 -20.00 21.54 -36.82
CA ASN A 31 -20.81 22.51 -37.56
C ASN A 31 -22.31 22.25 -37.41
N ASP A 32 -22.71 21.06 -36.94
CA ASP A 32 -24.07 20.75 -36.54
C ASP A 32 -24.25 21.14 -35.06
N GLU A 33 -25.23 21.99 -34.75
CA GLU A 33 -25.46 22.51 -33.40
C GLU A 33 -25.88 21.41 -32.40
N GLU A 34 -26.64 20.40 -32.84
CA GLU A 34 -27.08 19.29 -32.01
C GLU A 34 -25.92 18.33 -31.71
N GLU A 35 -25.12 18.03 -32.72
CA GLU A 35 -23.91 17.21 -32.55
C GLU A 35 -22.86 17.94 -31.71
N ASN A 36 -22.71 19.25 -31.85
CA ASN A 36 -21.78 20.05 -31.05
C ASN A 36 -22.15 20.04 -29.55
N PHE A 37 -23.44 20.14 -29.21
CA PHE A 37 -23.90 20.00 -27.82
C PHE A 37 -23.58 18.59 -27.27
N THR A 38 -23.85 17.56 -28.05
CA THR A 38 -23.58 16.16 -27.69
C THR A 38 -22.08 15.91 -27.48
N LYS A 39 -21.24 16.45 -28.37
CA LYS A 39 -19.78 16.39 -28.27
C LYS A 39 -19.25 17.05 -27.01
N SER A 40 -19.78 18.22 -26.66
CA SER A 40 -19.44 18.91 -25.40
C SER A 40 -19.77 18.05 -24.17
N ASN A 41 -20.92 17.37 -24.17
CA ASN A 41 -21.29 16.46 -23.08
C ASN A 41 -20.37 15.24 -22.98
N HIS A 42 -19.96 14.66 -24.11
CA HIS A 42 -18.98 13.56 -24.11
C HIS A 42 -17.64 14.00 -23.51
N TYR A 43 -17.10 15.15 -23.88
CA TYR A 43 -15.86 15.66 -23.28
C TYR A 43 -16.00 15.97 -21.78
N ARG A 44 -17.17 16.46 -21.36
CA ARG A 44 -17.47 16.65 -19.94
C ARG A 44 -17.44 15.32 -19.18
N ASN A 45 -18.04 14.27 -19.72
CA ASN A 45 -18.06 12.95 -19.10
C ASN A 45 -16.66 12.32 -19.06
N ALA A 46 -15.90 12.40 -20.16
CA ALA A 46 -14.50 12.00 -20.19
C ALA A 46 -13.67 12.70 -19.11
N SER A 47 -13.87 14.02 -18.93
CA SER A 47 -13.20 14.81 -17.90
C SER A 47 -13.56 14.35 -16.48
N MET A 48 -14.82 13.97 -16.24
CA MET A 48 -15.24 13.40 -14.95
C MET A 48 -14.56 12.06 -14.68
N CYS A 49 -14.49 11.17 -15.67
CA CYS A 49 -13.79 9.89 -15.56
C CYS A 49 -12.29 10.08 -15.24
N LEU A 50 -11.61 11.00 -15.94
CA LEU A 50 -10.22 11.37 -15.64
C LEU A 50 -10.06 11.92 -14.21
N GLY A 51 -11.04 12.69 -13.72
CA GLY A 51 -11.06 13.17 -12.34
C GLY A 51 -11.14 12.03 -11.31
N ILE A 52 -11.87 10.95 -11.63
CA ILE A 52 -11.93 9.72 -10.81
C ILE A 52 -10.56 9.02 -10.83
N VAL A 53 -9.96 8.85 -12.01
CA VAL A 53 -8.63 8.23 -12.16
C VAL A 53 -7.59 8.96 -11.30
N ALA A 54 -7.53 10.29 -11.37
CA ALA A 54 -6.58 11.09 -10.60
C ALA A 54 -6.74 10.93 -9.08
N LYS A 55 -7.99 10.85 -8.59
CA LYS A 55 -8.28 10.60 -7.18
C LYS A 55 -7.83 9.20 -6.75
N ILE A 56 -8.05 8.19 -7.58
CA ILE A 56 -7.64 6.82 -7.28
C ILE A 56 -6.11 6.69 -7.29
N GLU A 57 -5.41 7.25 -8.27
CA GLU A 57 -3.94 7.27 -8.30
C GLU A 57 -3.36 7.93 -7.05
N THR A 58 -3.97 9.02 -6.59
CA THR A 58 -3.59 9.69 -5.34
C THR A 58 -3.76 8.77 -4.12
N LEU A 59 -4.88 8.04 -4.04
CA LEU A 59 -5.12 7.08 -2.96
C LEU A 59 -4.13 5.92 -2.99
N LEU A 60 -3.87 5.33 -4.17
CA LEU A 60 -2.92 4.24 -4.34
C LEU A 60 -1.49 4.66 -3.94
N SER A 61 -1.09 5.89 -4.29
CA SER A 61 0.20 6.46 -3.89
C SER A 61 0.33 6.59 -2.36
N LYS A 62 -0.72 7.11 -1.69
CA LYS A 62 -0.75 7.21 -0.22
C LYS A 62 -0.67 5.84 0.46
N ILE A 63 -1.39 4.85 -0.06
CA ILE A 63 -1.34 3.47 0.46
C ILE A 63 0.08 2.91 0.36
N LYS A 64 0.75 3.09 -0.79
CA LYS A 64 2.12 2.64 -1.00
C LYS A 64 3.11 3.25 0.00
N ILE A 65 2.95 4.53 0.34
CA ILE A 65 3.77 5.20 1.36
C ILE A 65 3.56 4.54 2.73
N VAL A 66 2.30 4.35 3.14
CA VAL A 66 1.97 3.72 4.44
C VAL A 66 2.49 2.29 4.52
N GLU A 67 2.36 1.49 3.45
CA GLU A 67 2.90 0.12 3.40
C GLU A 67 4.43 0.11 3.56
N SER A 68 5.13 1.06 2.94
CA SER A 68 6.58 1.22 3.08
C SER A 68 6.97 1.57 4.52
N ASP A 69 6.31 2.56 5.12
CA ASP A 69 6.58 3.00 6.49
C ASP A 69 6.32 1.89 7.52
N THR A 70 5.23 1.14 7.35
CA THR A 70 4.94 -0.02 8.20
C THR A 70 6.00 -1.09 8.03
N SER A 71 6.45 -1.40 6.81
CA SER A 71 7.51 -2.38 6.60
C SER A 71 8.84 -2.00 7.27
N VAL A 72 9.18 -0.71 7.29
CA VAL A 72 10.36 -0.22 8.03
C VAL A 72 10.19 -0.43 9.53
N LYS A 73 9.04 -0.06 10.09
CA LYS A 73 8.74 -0.25 11.52
C LYS A 73 8.74 -1.72 11.92
N ASP A 74 8.20 -2.60 11.09
CA ASP A 74 8.20 -4.04 11.34
C ASP A 74 9.63 -4.59 11.45
N LYS A 75 10.54 -4.13 10.58
CA LYS A 75 11.97 -4.49 10.67
C LYS A 75 12.60 -3.98 11.96
N GLU A 76 12.34 -2.73 12.35
CA GLU A 76 12.86 -2.18 13.60
C GLU A 76 12.37 -2.95 14.83
N ILE A 77 11.11 -3.39 14.83
CA ILE A 77 10.54 -4.21 15.90
C ILE A 77 11.23 -5.58 15.92
N GLN A 78 11.39 -6.22 14.76
CA GLN A 78 12.05 -7.51 14.65
C GLN A 78 13.50 -7.45 15.18
N ASP A 79 14.23 -6.39 14.86
CA ASP A 79 15.60 -6.17 15.36
C ASP A 79 15.64 -5.99 16.88
N LYS A 80 14.68 -5.26 17.47
CA LYS A 80 14.56 -5.11 18.92
C LYS A 80 14.24 -6.44 19.60
N VAL A 81 13.35 -7.25 19.01
CA VAL A 81 13.01 -8.59 19.50
C VAL A 81 14.24 -9.51 19.46
N ASN A 82 14.99 -9.50 18.37
CA ASN A 82 16.23 -10.29 18.23
C ASN A 82 17.27 -9.92 19.30
N LYS A 83 17.50 -8.62 19.53
CA LYS A 83 18.43 -8.14 20.58
C LYS A 83 17.97 -8.52 21.99
N ALA A 84 16.66 -8.44 22.27
CA ALA A 84 16.11 -8.88 23.54
C ALA A 84 16.30 -10.39 23.75
N GLN A 85 16.09 -11.19 22.70
CA GLN A 85 16.30 -12.63 22.73
C GLN A 85 17.77 -13.02 22.98
N GLU A 86 18.71 -12.34 22.32
CA GLU A 86 20.14 -12.53 22.56
C GLU A 86 20.52 -12.19 24.01
N THR A 87 19.98 -11.09 24.55
CA THR A 87 20.21 -10.67 25.93
C THR A 87 19.67 -11.71 26.91
N LEU A 88 18.44 -12.20 26.69
CA LEU A 88 17.84 -13.25 27.49
C LEU A 88 18.66 -14.55 27.46
N ASN A 89 19.17 -14.93 26.29
CA ASN A 89 20.02 -16.11 26.13
C ASN A 89 21.32 -15.98 26.94
N LYS A 90 21.98 -14.82 26.89
CA LYS A 90 23.18 -14.53 27.70
C LYS A 90 22.91 -14.63 29.20
N ILE A 91 21.78 -14.12 29.67
CA ILE A 91 21.37 -14.22 31.08
C ILE A 91 21.16 -15.69 31.47
N LYS A 92 20.46 -16.47 30.64
CA LYS A 92 20.19 -17.90 30.87
C LYS A 92 21.47 -18.75 30.90
N THR A 93 22.46 -18.43 30.08
CA THR A 93 23.76 -19.14 30.08
C THR A 93 24.60 -18.73 31.28
N SER A 94 24.67 -17.44 31.61
CA SER A 94 25.43 -16.95 32.79
C SER A 94 24.91 -17.55 34.09
N THR A 95 23.59 -17.63 34.25
CA THR A 95 22.96 -18.22 35.46
C THR A 95 23.14 -19.74 35.56
N LYS A 96 23.32 -20.45 34.44
CA LYS A 96 23.68 -21.88 34.46
C LYS A 96 25.11 -22.11 34.94
N ASP A 97 26.05 -21.28 34.50
CA ASP A 97 27.46 -21.37 34.90
C ASP A 97 27.65 -21.04 36.39
N ASP A 98 26.90 -20.06 36.91
CA ASP A 98 26.96 -19.70 38.33
C ASP A 98 26.34 -20.78 39.24
N ASN A 99 25.25 -21.41 38.81
CA ASN A 99 24.66 -22.55 39.54
C ASN A 99 25.57 -23.78 39.54
N GLN A 100 26.29 -24.06 38.44
CA GLN A 100 27.30 -25.12 38.44
C GLN A 100 28.46 -24.80 39.40
N LYS A 101 28.99 -23.57 39.39
CA LYS A 101 30.09 -23.18 40.30
C LYS A 101 29.68 -23.23 41.77
N GLN A 102 28.47 -22.80 42.12
CA GLN A 102 27.97 -22.90 43.50
C GLN A 102 27.79 -24.36 43.95
N SER A 103 27.28 -25.24 43.07
CA SER A 103 27.13 -26.67 43.41
C SER A 103 28.48 -27.36 43.71
N VAL A 104 29.55 -26.98 43.00
CA VAL A 104 30.89 -27.56 43.19
C VAL A 104 31.54 -27.08 44.51
N VAL A 105 31.24 -25.86 44.95
CA VAL A 105 31.77 -25.32 46.23
C VAL A 105 31.11 -25.98 47.44
N PHE A 106 29.82 -26.36 47.35
CA PHE A 106 29.11 -27.01 48.46
C PHE A 106 29.47 -28.49 48.67
N ILE A 107 30.01 -29.18 47.66
CA ILE A 107 30.35 -30.62 47.75
C ILE A 107 31.74 -30.86 48.36
N LYS A 108 32.53 -29.81 48.65
CA LYS A 108 33.92 -29.92 49.13
C LYS A 108 34.12 -29.76 50.64
N ARG A 109 33.10 -30.04 51.46
CA ARG A 109 33.24 -30.12 52.93
C ARG A 109 33.27 -31.57 53.40
#